data_AF-A0A5E7U1D1-F1
#
_entry.id   AF-A0A5E7U1D1-F1
#
_cell.length_a   1.000
_cell.length_b   1.000
_cell.length_c   1.000
_cell.angle_alpha   90.00
_cell.angle_beta   90.00
_cell.angle_gamma   90.00
#
_symmetry.space_group_name_H-M   'P 1'
#
loop_
_entity.id
_entity.type
_entity.pdbx_description
1 polymer ?
#
loop_
_entity_poly.entity_id
_entity_poly.type
_entity_poly.pdbx_seq_one_letter_code
_entity_poly.pdbx_strand_id
1 'polypeptide(L)'
;MTSPKLQILARQMARHQQPERVPAPDTSDLGAALEALIAQRVDEALTKEREQRPPPRVQRVFDQFDAPKPYTDFRQIEPPPKARVPKAMELHFQRDELGRINIVNAGDMQWRVQRNELGDIVRLVPADIAPMPPAIEPPALAASRAYKPPAPR
;
A
#
# COMPACT_ATOMS: atom_id res chain seq x y z
N MET A 1 -4.89 -33.95 -4.65
CA MET A 1 -5.54 -32.73 -4.12
C MET A 1 -5.35 -31.61 -5.13
N THR A 2 -6.43 -31.13 -5.77
CA THR A 2 -6.37 -30.12 -6.83
C THR A 2 -6.10 -28.75 -6.23
N SER A 3 -5.08 -28.06 -6.76
CA SER A 3 -4.65 -26.74 -6.28
C SER A 3 -5.79 -25.71 -6.36
N PRO A 4 -5.98 -24.84 -5.35
CA PRO A 4 -7.05 -23.85 -5.31
C PRO A 4 -7.01 -22.88 -6.51
N LYS A 5 -5.84 -22.66 -7.11
CA LYS A 5 -5.71 -21.85 -8.35
C LYS A 5 -6.40 -22.50 -9.56
N LEU A 6 -6.37 -23.82 -9.66
CA LEU A 6 -7.00 -24.57 -10.76
C LEU A 6 -8.53 -24.54 -10.66
N GLN A 7 -9.07 -24.51 -9.44
CA GLN A 7 -10.52 -24.39 -9.23
C GLN A 7 -11.05 -23.02 -9.68
N ILE A 8 -10.27 -21.96 -9.47
CA ILE A 8 -10.63 -20.60 -9.90
C ILE A 8 -10.63 -20.50 -11.44
N LEU A 9 -9.59 -21.05 -12.08
CA LEU A 9 -9.50 -21.11 -13.54
C LEU A 9 -10.64 -21.91 -14.18
N ALA A 10 -10.99 -23.06 -13.62
CA ALA A 10 -12.13 -23.86 -14.08
C ALA A 10 -13.45 -23.08 -13.97
N ARG A 11 -13.64 -22.33 -12.89
CA ARG A 11 -14.84 -21.51 -12.67
C ARG A 11 -14.93 -20.34 -13.65
N GLN A 12 -13.80 -19.76 -14.04
CA GLN A 12 -13.76 -18.69 -15.04
C GLN A 12 -14.04 -19.21 -16.45
N MET A 13 -13.47 -20.36 -16.83
CA MET A 13 -13.75 -20.96 -18.15
C MET A 13 -15.22 -21.37 -18.31
N ALA A 14 -15.85 -21.92 -17.28
CA ALA A 14 -17.27 -22.30 -17.32
C ALA A 14 -18.21 -21.10 -17.58
N ARG A 15 -17.85 -19.89 -17.10
CA ARG A 15 -18.63 -18.67 -17.34
C ARG A 15 -18.46 -18.12 -18.76
N HIS A 16 -17.28 -18.27 -19.36
CA HIS A 16 -17.02 -17.80 -20.72
C HIS A 16 -17.53 -18.76 -21.81
N GLN A 17 -17.76 -20.04 -21.48
CA GLN A 17 -18.21 -21.06 -22.43
C GLN A 17 -19.73 -21.18 -22.58
N GLN A 18 -20.52 -20.36 -21.88
CA GLN A 18 -21.98 -20.31 -22.09
C GLN A 18 -22.34 -19.09 -22.95
N PRO A 19 -22.34 -19.21 -24.29
CA PRO A 19 -23.16 -18.32 -25.10
C PRO A 19 -24.62 -18.71 -24.85
N GLU A 20 -25.31 -17.97 -24.00
CA GLU A 20 -26.77 -18.02 -23.89
C GLU A 20 -27.34 -17.67 -25.27
N ARG A 21 -27.71 -18.71 -26.02
CA ARG A 21 -28.47 -18.60 -27.26
C ARG A 21 -29.87 -18.12 -26.87
N VAL A 22 -30.12 -16.82 -26.98
CA VAL A 22 -31.46 -16.25 -26.86
C VAL A 22 -32.26 -16.69 -28.09
N PRO A 23 -33.35 -17.46 -27.94
CA PRO A 23 -34.22 -17.79 -29.07
C PRO A 23 -34.93 -16.53 -29.58
N ALA A 24 -34.94 -16.33 -30.89
CA ALA A 24 -35.58 -15.18 -31.52
C ALA A 24 -37.12 -15.27 -31.39
N PRO A 25 -37.81 -14.21 -30.93
CA PRO A 25 -39.26 -14.23 -30.78
C PRO A 25 -39.99 -13.91 -32.10
N ASP A 26 -41.14 -14.55 -32.29
CA ASP A 26 -42.08 -14.34 -33.40
C ASP A 26 -42.61 -12.89 -33.43
N THR A 27 -42.81 -12.37 -34.65
CA THR A 27 -42.85 -10.94 -34.97
C THR A 27 -44.17 -10.20 -34.69
N SER A 28 -45.11 -10.75 -33.93
CA SER A 28 -46.43 -10.12 -33.76
C SER A 28 -46.67 -9.38 -32.44
N ASP A 29 -45.85 -9.58 -31.39
CA ASP A 29 -45.99 -8.87 -30.09
C ASP A 29 -44.63 -8.54 -29.45
N LEU A 30 -43.63 -8.32 -30.31
CA LEU A 30 -42.24 -8.18 -29.92
C LEU A 30 -41.99 -6.95 -29.01
N GLY A 31 -42.78 -5.89 -29.18
CA GLY A 31 -42.72 -4.68 -28.36
C GLY A 31 -43.19 -4.93 -26.92
N ALA A 32 -44.37 -5.52 -26.75
CA ALA A 32 -44.92 -5.84 -25.42
C ALA A 32 -44.06 -6.89 -24.69
N ALA A 33 -43.53 -7.88 -25.42
CA ALA A 33 -42.60 -8.85 -24.88
C ALA A 33 -41.26 -8.22 -24.45
N LEU A 34 -40.74 -7.25 -25.21
CA LEU A 34 -39.54 -6.49 -24.84
C LEU A 34 -39.78 -5.63 -23.59
N GLU A 35 -40.91 -4.93 -23.51
CA GLU A 35 -41.26 -4.10 -22.35
C GLU A 35 -41.36 -4.94 -21.07
N ALA A 36 -42.01 -6.12 -21.13
CA ALA A 36 -42.08 -7.04 -20.01
C ALA A 36 -40.69 -7.54 -19.57
N LEU A 37 -39.82 -7.85 -20.53
CA LEU A 37 -38.46 -8.34 -20.26
C LEU A 37 -37.56 -7.23 -19.68
N ILE A 38 -37.71 -5.99 -20.16
CA ILE A 38 -37.02 -4.81 -19.62
C ILE A 38 -37.49 -4.54 -18.19
N ALA A 39 -38.80 -4.55 -17.93
CA ALA A 39 -39.35 -4.32 -16.60
C ALA A 39 -38.81 -5.37 -15.60
N GLN A 40 -38.84 -6.65 -15.99
CA GLN A 40 -38.30 -7.72 -15.17
C GLN A 40 -36.79 -7.56 -14.90
N ARG A 41 -36.01 -7.13 -15.89
CA ARG A 41 -34.57 -6.88 -15.69
C ARG A 41 -34.26 -5.66 -14.86
N VAL A 42 -35.08 -4.62 -14.94
CA VAL A 42 -34.95 -3.42 -14.10
C VAL A 42 -35.26 -3.77 -12.64
N ASP A 43 -36.30 -4.54 -12.37
CA ASP A 43 -36.65 -4.98 -11.02
C ASP A 43 -35.57 -5.90 -10.42
N GLU A 44 -35.03 -6.83 -11.21
CA GLU A 44 -33.91 -7.68 -10.78
C GLU A 44 -32.60 -6.89 -10.58
N ALA A 45 -32.38 -5.80 -11.31
CA ALA A 45 -31.24 -4.93 -11.11
C ALA A 45 -31.40 -4.09 -9.84
N LEU A 46 -32.57 -3.49 -9.64
CA LEU A 46 -32.89 -2.67 -8.46
C LEU A 46 -32.85 -3.48 -7.16
N THR A 47 -33.32 -4.73 -7.17
CA THR A 47 -33.23 -5.62 -6.00
C THR A 47 -31.77 -5.96 -5.66
N LYS A 48 -30.94 -6.29 -6.67
CA LYS A 48 -29.50 -6.52 -6.48
C LYS A 48 -28.74 -5.27 -6.02
N GLU A 49 -29.16 -4.09 -6.47
CA GLU A 49 -28.58 -2.82 -6.01
C GLU A 49 -29.00 -2.46 -4.59
N ARG A 50 -30.25 -2.73 -4.18
CA ARG A 50 -30.71 -2.53 -2.79
C ARG A 50 -30.08 -3.51 -1.81
N GLU A 51 -29.74 -4.72 -2.25
CA GLU A 51 -28.96 -5.69 -1.48
C GLU A 51 -27.46 -5.35 -1.42
N GLN A 52 -27.00 -4.27 -2.06
CA GLN A 52 -25.62 -3.81 -1.91
C GLN A 52 -25.35 -3.56 -0.43
N ARG A 53 -24.58 -4.49 0.14
CA ARG A 53 -24.05 -4.43 1.50
C ARG A 53 -23.61 -3.00 1.76
N PRO A 54 -24.11 -2.37 2.85
CA PRO A 54 -23.68 -1.03 3.19
C PRO A 54 -22.15 -0.99 3.20
N PRO A 55 -21.54 0.10 2.73
CA PRO A 55 -20.09 0.19 2.62
C PRO A 55 -19.46 -0.20 3.97
N PRO A 56 -18.33 -0.92 3.99
CA PRO A 56 -17.79 -1.55 5.19
C PRO A 56 -17.50 -0.55 6.33
N ARG A 57 -17.34 0.74 6.02
CA ARG A 57 -17.24 1.82 7.01
C ARG A 57 -18.54 2.04 7.79
N VAL A 58 -19.68 1.99 7.10
CA VAL A 58 -21.01 2.19 7.69
C VAL A 58 -21.39 0.98 8.54
N GLN A 59 -21.08 -0.24 8.10
CA GLN A 59 -21.28 -1.46 8.89
C GLN A 59 -20.53 -1.41 10.23
N ARG A 60 -19.27 -0.95 10.25
CA ARG A 60 -18.50 -0.82 11.50
C ARG A 60 -19.12 0.11 12.53
N VAL A 61 -19.79 1.18 12.07
CA VAL A 61 -20.51 2.11 12.95
C VAL A 61 -21.76 1.44 13.53
N PHE A 62 -22.50 0.68 12.71
CA PHE A 62 -23.66 -0.10 13.17
C PHE A 62 -23.28 -1.23 14.13
N ASP A 63 -22.14 -1.89 13.87
CA ASP A 63 -21.60 -2.98 14.69
C ASP A 63 -21.00 -2.48 16.01
N GLN A 64 -21.02 -1.16 16.26
CA GLN A 64 -20.47 -0.54 17.47
C GLN A 64 -19.02 -0.98 17.73
N PHE A 65 -18.22 -1.12 16.67
CA PHE A 65 -16.85 -1.64 16.76
C PHE A 65 -15.98 -0.85 17.75
N ASP A 66 -16.18 0.47 17.81
CA ASP A 66 -15.44 1.38 18.70
C ASP A 66 -16.08 1.54 20.09
N ALA A 67 -17.23 0.91 20.36
CA ALA A 67 -17.87 1.03 21.66
C ALA A 67 -17.09 0.21 22.71
N PRO A 68 -16.80 0.79 23.89
CA PRO A 68 -16.14 0.06 24.96
C PRO A 68 -17.05 -1.06 25.43
N LYS A 69 -16.58 -2.31 25.33
CA LYS A 69 -17.30 -3.46 25.88
C LYS A 69 -17.32 -3.35 27.41
N PRO A 70 -18.50 -3.38 28.05
CA PRO A 70 -18.59 -3.29 29.51
C PRO A 70 -18.08 -4.60 30.13
N TYR A 71 -16.85 -4.59 30.63
CA TYR A 71 -16.29 -5.70 31.39
C TYR A 71 -16.56 -5.48 32.88
N THR A 72 -17.02 -6.53 33.55
CA THR A 72 -17.29 -6.52 35.01
C THR A 72 -16.17 -7.17 35.83
N ASP A 73 -15.32 -7.97 35.18
CA ASP A 73 -14.20 -8.67 35.79
C ASP A 73 -12.96 -8.56 34.87
N PHE A 74 -11.79 -8.33 35.46
CA PHE A 74 -10.49 -8.22 34.79
C PHE A 74 -10.10 -9.49 34.03
N ARG A 75 -10.64 -10.65 34.41
CA ARG A 75 -10.41 -11.93 33.70
C ARG A 75 -11.13 -12.01 32.34
N GLN A 76 -12.11 -11.14 32.09
CA GLN A 76 -12.86 -11.10 30.83
C GLN A 76 -12.13 -10.30 29.74
N ILE A 77 -11.09 -9.54 30.11
CA ILE A 77 -10.28 -8.78 29.18
C ILE A 77 -9.33 -9.76 28.48
N GLU A 78 -9.51 -9.91 27.17
CA GLU A 78 -8.60 -10.72 26.37
C GLU A 78 -7.17 -10.16 26.50
N PRO A 79 -6.16 -11.01 26.72
CA PRO A 79 -4.79 -10.55 26.80
C PRO A 79 -4.41 -9.86 25.48
N PRO A 80 -3.67 -8.74 25.53
CA PRO A 80 -3.30 -8.01 24.34
C PRO A 80 -2.56 -8.93 23.36
N PRO A 81 -2.80 -8.79 22.04
CA PRO A 81 -2.13 -9.61 21.07
C PRO A 81 -0.62 -9.46 21.21
N LYS A 82 0.09 -10.60 21.33
CA LYS A 82 1.54 -10.60 21.45
C LYS A 82 2.15 -9.98 20.18
N ALA A 83 3.04 -9.01 20.36
CA ALA A 83 3.81 -8.44 19.25
C ALA A 83 4.59 -9.55 18.54
N ARG A 84 4.69 -9.47 17.21
CA ARG A 84 5.49 -10.41 16.42
C ARG A 84 6.97 -10.24 16.78
N VAL A 85 7.71 -11.34 16.82
CA VAL A 85 9.16 -11.33 17.04
C VAL A 85 9.83 -10.53 15.91
N PRO A 86 10.74 -9.59 16.23
CA PRO A 86 11.45 -8.84 15.20
C PRO A 86 12.29 -9.79 14.35
N LYS A 87 12.10 -9.74 13.03
CA LYS A 87 12.93 -10.48 12.07
C LYS A 87 14.18 -9.66 11.76
N ALA A 88 15.34 -10.32 11.67
CA ALA A 88 16.55 -9.66 11.18
C ALA A 88 16.29 -9.08 9.77
N MET A 89 16.61 -7.79 9.59
CA MET A 89 16.47 -7.08 8.33
C MET A 89 17.86 -6.73 7.80
N GLU A 90 18.04 -6.85 6.49
CA GLU A 90 19.26 -6.43 5.82
C GLU A 90 19.27 -4.92 5.63
N LEU A 91 20.41 -4.31 5.97
CA LEU A 91 20.66 -2.88 5.77
C LEU A 91 21.61 -2.70 4.58
N HIS A 92 21.22 -1.86 3.63
CA HIS A 92 22.04 -1.50 2.48
C HIS A 92 22.57 -0.08 2.63
N PHE A 93 23.88 0.11 2.43
CA PHE A 93 24.55 1.39 2.56
C PHE A 93 25.06 1.86 1.20
N GLN A 94 24.59 3.01 0.73
CA GLN A 94 25.11 3.64 -0.48
C GLN A 94 26.14 4.70 -0.10
N ARG A 95 27.28 4.70 -0.79
CA ARG A 95 28.38 5.63 -0.56
C ARG A 95 28.41 6.70 -1.65
N ASP A 96 28.80 7.91 -1.28
CA ASP A 96 29.06 9.02 -2.20
C ASP A 96 30.42 8.85 -2.90
N GLU A 97 30.74 9.79 -3.80
CA GLU A 97 32.00 9.85 -4.54
C GLU A 97 33.24 9.99 -3.64
N LEU A 98 33.04 10.41 -2.38
CA LEU A 98 34.07 10.52 -1.36
C LEU A 98 34.14 9.27 -0.46
N GLY A 99 33.41 8.20 -0.81
CA GLY A 99 33.38 6.92 -0.11
C GLY A 99 32.58 6.95 1.20
N ARG A 100 31.84 8.02 1.48
CA ARG A 100 31.10 8.19 2.73
C ARG A 100 29.65 7.72 2.57
N ILE A 101 29.07 7.11 3.60
CA ILE A 101 27.69 6.60 3.55
C ILE A 101 26.70 7.77 3.43
N ASN A 102 26.01 7.91 2.32
CA ASN A 102 25.06 9.00 2.09
C ASN A 102 23.61 8.54 2.33
N ILE A 103 23.33 7.28 2.01
CA ILE A 103 21.98 6.71 2.09
C ILE A 103 22.04 5.35 2.79
N VAL A 104 21.06 5.13 3.67
CA VAL A 104 20.81 3.85 4.34
C VAL A 104 19.43 3.36 3.93
N ASN A 105 19.32 2.10 3.50
CA ASN A 105 18.05 1.47 3.18
C ASN A 105 17.81 0.26 4.09
N ALA A 106 16.59 0.11 4.60
CA ALA A 106 16.14 -1.04 5.39
C ALA A 106 14.75 -1.45 4.89
N GLY A 107 14.69 -2.55 4.13
CA GLY A 107 13.48 -2.89 3.39
C GLY A 107 13.06 -1.76 2.44
N ASP A 108 11.83 -1.30 2.57
CA ASP A 108 11.24 -0.26 1.71
C ASP A 108 11.50 1.17 2.23
N MET A 109 12.15 1.31 3.38
CA MET A 109 12.45 2.60 3.98
C MET A 109 13.85 3.06 3.60
N GLN A 110 13.94 4.33 3.23
CA GLN A 110 15.18 4.99 2.86
C GLN A 110 15.45 6.19 3.77
N TRP A 111 16.66 6.27 4.30
CA TRP A 111 17.11 7.39 5.12
C TRP A 111 18.35 8.04 4.51
N ARG A 112 18.36 9.37 4.53
CA ARG A 112 19.55 10.18 4.23
C ARG A 112 20.36 10.42 5.50
N VAL A 113 21.68 10.32 5.36
CA VAL A 113 22.63 10.55 6.45
C VAL A 113 22.90 12.04 6.56
N GLN A 114 22.62 12.63 7.73
CA GLN A 114 23.02 14.00 8.03
C GLN A 114 24.25 14.02 8.94
N ARG A 115 25.17 14.91 8.60
CA ARG A 115 26.45 15.08 9.27
C ARG A 115 26.57 16.44 9.96
N ASN A 116 27.43 16.50 10.97
CA ASN A 116 27.91 17.77 11.52
C ASN A 116 29.01 18.38 10.62
N GLU A 117 29.50 19.56 11.00
CA GLU A 117 30.60 20.26 10.31
C GLU A 117 31.93 19.48 10.34
N LEU A 118 32.10 18.58 11.31
CA LEU A 118 33.28 17.72 11.45
C LEU A 118 33.19 16.46 10.56
N GLY A 119 32.02 16.18 9.98
CA GLY A 119 31.77 15.03 9.11
C GLY A 119 31.22 13.78 9.81
N ASP A 120 30.96 13.83 11.12
CA ASP A 120 30.36 12.73 11.88
C ASP A 120 28.86 12.61 11.58
N ILE A 121 28.35 11.38 11.64
CA ILE A 121 26.93 11.09 11.46
C ILE A 121 26.15 11.52 12.70
N VAL A 122 25.24 12.47 12.56
CA VAL A 122 24.42 13.00 13.66
C VAL A 122 23.01 12.40 13.64
N ARG A 123 22.42 12.23 12.45
CA ARG A 123 21.05 11.70 12.32
C ARG A 123 20.80 11.04 10.98
N LEU A 124 19.86 10.11 10.98
CA LEU A 124 19.25 9.53 9.78
C LEU A 124 17.87 10.18 9.59
N VAL A 125 17.65 10.82 8.44
CA VAL A 125 16.39 11.52 8.14
C VAL A 125 15.65 10.75 7.04
N PRO A 126 14.35 10.44 7.21
CA PRO A 126 13.54 9.81 6.18
C PRO A 126 13.58 10.60 4.86
N ALA A 127 13.79 9.91 3.74
CA ALA A 127 14.00 10.54 2.44
C ALA A 127 12.76 11.28 1.89
N ASP A 128 11.57 10.92 2.38
CA ASP A 128 10.27 11.53 2.08
C ASP A 128 10.04 12.89 2.73
N ILE A 129 10.69 13.14 3.88
CA ILE A 129 10.51 14.37 4.68
C ILE A 129 11.74 15.30 4.62
N ALA A 130 12.91 14.77 4.25
CA ALA A 130 14.17 15.51 4.36
C ALA A 130 14.30 16.65 3.31
N PRO A 131 14.42 17.93 3.73
CA PRO A 131 15.03 18.93 2.86
C PRO A 131 16.46 18.48 2.53
N MET A 132 16.89 18.72 1.28
CA MET A 132 18.23 18.36 0.81
C MET A 132 19.27 18.85 1.82
N PRO A 133 20.14 17.98 2.37
CA PRO A 133 21.13 18.40 3.35
C PRO A 133 22.04 19.46 2.71
N PRO A 134 22.45 20.50 3.47
CA PRO A 134 23.37 21.50 2.94
C PRO A 134 24.65 20.79 2.49
N ALA A 135 25.13 21.13 1.30
CA ALA A 135 26.40 20.65 0.79
C ALA A 135 27.53 21.27 1.62
N ILE A 136 27.87 20.64 2.75
CA ILE A 136 29.03 21.04 3.56
C ILE A 136 30.28 20.55 2.83
N GLU A 137 31.08 21.49 2.31
CA GLU A 137 32.35 21.16 1.66
C GLU A 137 33.30 20.52 2.70
N PRO A 138 34.00 19.42 2.36
CA PRO A 138 34.91 18.78 3.30
C PRO A 138 36.14 19.67 3.59
N PRO A 139 36.67 19.64 4.83
CA PRO A 139 37.76 20.53 5.26
C PRO A 139 39.05 20.36 4.44
N ALA A 140 39.28 19.17 3.86
CA ALA A 140 40.41 18.93 2.99
C ALA A 140 40.38 19.74 1.67
N LEU A 141 39.18 19.97 1.10
CA LEU A 141 39.01 20.81 -0.10
C LEU A 141 39.04 22.31 0.24
N ALA A 142 38.58 22.68 1.44
CA ALA A 142 38.74 24.04 1.94
C ALA A 142 40.23 24.39 2.16
N ALA A 143 41.01 23.45 2.71
CA ALA A 143 42.44 23.62 2.95
C ALA A 143 43.25 23.74 1.64
N SER A 144 42.91 22.98 0.60
CA SER A 144 43.62 23.06 -0.70
C SER A 144 43.37 24.38 -1.42
N ARG A 145 42.18 24.98 -1.28
CA ARG A 145 41.87 26.31 -1.83
C ARG A 145 42.58 27.46 -1.08
N ALA A 146 42.86 27.27 0.20
CA ALA A 146 43.58 28.25 1.03
C ALA A 146 45.11 28.21 0.86
N TYR A 147 45.65 27.17 0.20
CA TYR A 147 47.08 27.03 -0.03
C TYR A 147 47.58 28.08 -1.04
N LYS A 148 48.35 29.06 -0.56
CA LYS A 148 49.15 29.95 -1.41
C LYS A 148 50.52 29.32 -1.60
N PRO A 149 50.88 28.87 -2.82
CA PRO A 149 52.23 28.38 -3.07
C PRO A 149 53.25 29.49 -2.85
N PRO A 150 54.45 29.16 -2.34
CA PRO A 150 55.51 30.14 -2.17
C PRO A 150 55.92 30.74 -3.52
N ALA A 151 56.26 32.03 -3.53
CA ALA A 151 56.68 32.72 -4.74
C ALA A 151 57.93 32.04 -5.35
N PRO A 152 57.99 31.89 -6.68
CA PRO A 152 59.16 31.33 -7.34
C PRO A 152 60.39 32.22 -7.07
N ARG A 153 61.53 31.59 -6.81
CA ARG A 153 62.82 32.24 -6.60
C ARG A 153 63.41 32.77 -7.91
#